data_AF-A0A920TVG7-F1
#
_entry.id   AF-A0A920TVG7-F1
#
_cell.length_a   1.000
_cell.length_b   1.000
_cell.length_c   1.000
_cell.angle_alpha   90.00
_cell.angle_beta   90.00
_cell.angle_gamma   90.00
#
_symmetry.space_group_name_H-M   'P 1'
#
loop_
_entity.id
_entity.type
_entity.pdbx_description
1 polymer ?
#
loop_
_entity_poly.entity_id
_entity_poly.type
_entity_poly.pdbx_seq_one_letter_code
_entity_poly.pdbx_strand_id
1 'polypeptide(L)'
;MKYRRLGKTNLEVSEVGLGGAGIGHAWGAITDEECVRTVERALELGVNFFDTSPVYGNGQSEINLGKGIVSHRNDVVIASKVRLRTADHLSNMRSAIRESLDNSFERLGTDYVDILQIHHQIGMDRGEYMSAVGPPPRYAYGFRRE
;
A
#
# COMPACT_ATOMS: atom_id res chain seq x y z
N MET A 1 -22.84 -2.50 1.57
CA MET A 1 -21.68 -2.82 0.70
C MET A 1 -21.99 -4.04 -0.16
N LYS A 2 -21.44 -4.13 -1.37
CA LYS A 2 -21.40 -5.37 -2.18
C LYS A 2 -20.00 -5.95 -2.14
N TYR A 3 -19.91 -7.29 -2.13
CA TYR A 3 -18.63 -8.02 -2.10
C TYR A 3 -18.49 -8.90 -3.33
N ARG A 4 -17.24 -9.12 -3.74
CA ARG A 4 -16.87 -10.00 -4.84
C ARG A 4 -15.63 -10.80 -4.49
N ARG A 5 -15.57 -12.01 -5.04
CA ARG A 5 -14.38 -12.84 -5.03
C ARG A 5 -13.24 -12.18 -5.81
N LEU A 6 -12.06 -12.08 -5.19
CA LEU A 6 -10.88 -11.54 -5.86
C LEU A 6 -10.18 -12.62 -6.72
N GLY A 7 -10.44 -12.59 -8.03
CA GLY A 7 -9.77 -13.45 -9.00
C GLY A 7 -9.95 -14.95 -8.67
N LYS A 8 -8.83 -15.69 -8.61
CA LYS A 8 -8.82 -17.12 -8.27
C LYS A 8 -8.61 -17.41 -6.78
N THR A 9 -8.46 -16.37 -5.95
CA THR A 9 -8.29 -16.51 -4.49
C THR A 9 -9.61 -16.89 -3.82
N ASN A 10 -9.63 -17.11 -2.51
CA ASN A 10 -10.87 -17.25 -1.74
C ASN A 10 -11.21 -15.97 -0.96
N LEU A 11 -10.59 -14.83 -1.30
CA LEU A 11 -10.83 -13.56 -0.63
C LEU A 11 -12.12 -12.92 -1.18
N GLU A 12 -13.03 -12.56 -0.27
CA GLU A 12 -14.22 -11.76 -0.56
C GLU A 12 -13.92 -10.30 -0.22
N VAL A 13 -13.85 -9.44 -1.23
CA VAL A 13 -13.49 -8.02 -1.07
C VAL A 13 -14.67 -7.12 -1.44
N SER A 14 -14.80 -5.98 -0.78
CA SER A 14 -15.76 -4.95 -1.13
C SER A 14 -15.49 -4.44 -2.56
N GLU A 15 -16.55 -4.21 -3.35
CA GLU A 15 -16.42 -3.67 -4.72
C GLU A 15 -15.69 -2.33 -4.76
N VAL A 16 -15.74 -1.59 -3.65
CA VAL A 16 -14.99 -0.35 -3.43
C VAL A 16 -13.98 -0.61 -2.32
N GLY A 17 -12.70 -0.31 -2.60
CA GLY A 17 -11.62 -0.32 -1.61
C GLY A 17 -11.16 1.08 -1.23
N LEU A 18 -10.46 1.20 -0.10
CA LEU A 18 -9.79 2.43 0.32
C LEU A 18 -8.33 2.44 -0.14
N GLY A 19 -7.96 3.44 -0.94
CA GLY A 19 -6.58 3.65 -1.38
C GLY A 19 -5.72 4.42 -0.37
N GLY A 20 -4.54 3.91 -0.08
CA GLY A 20 -3.70 4.33 1.04
C GLY A 20 -2.91 5.62 0.84
N ALA A 21 -2.75 6.09 -0.40
CA ALA A 21 -1.95 7.29 -0.68
C ALA A 21 -2.47 8.53 0.07
N GLY A 22 -3.80 8.69 0.16
CA GLY A 22 -4.43 9.83 0.87
C GLY A 22 -4.18 9.81 2.37
N ILE A 23 -4.34 8.64 3.01
CA ILE A 23 -4.02 8.44 4.44
C ILE A 23 -2.50 8.39 4.72
N GLY A 24 -1.69 8.49 3.67
CA GLY A 24 -0.24 8.72 3.70
C GLY A 24 0.14 10.13 3.25
N HIS A 25 -0.76 11.11 3.37
CA HIS A 25 -0.50 12.55 3.14
C HIS A 25 -0.24 12.96 1.67
N ALA A 26 -0.64 12.17 0.68
CA ALA A 26 -0.36 12.47 -0.73
C ALA A 26 -1.09 13.71 -1.28
N TRP A 27 -2.21 14.12 -0.68
CA TRP A 27 -3.13 15.11 -1.25
C TRP A 27 -3.16 16.47 -0.54
N GLY A 28 -2.21 16.73 0.35
CA GLY A 28 -2.13 17.98 1.11
C GLY A 28 -2.21 17.75 2.62
N ALA A 29 -2.45 18.84 3.36
CA ALA A 29 -2.49 18.81 4.81
C ALA A 29 -3.71 18.04 5.32
N ILE A 30 -3.45 17.00 6.10
CA ILE A 30 -4.41 16.18 6.84
C ILE A 30 -3.70 15.72 8.12
N THR A 31 -4.40 15.57 9.25
CA THR A 31 -3.76 15.01 10.45
C THR A 31 -3.76 13.49 10.44
N ASP A 32 -2.88 12.86 11.23
CA ASP A 32 -2.90 11.40 11.37
C ASP A 32 -4.22 10.90 11.97
N GLU A 33 -4.83 11.66 12.88
CA GLU A 33 -6.14 11.34 13.45
C GLU A 33 -7.26 11.40 12.39
N GLU A 34 -7.20 12.36 11.46
CA GLU A 34 -8.12 12.41 10.31
C GLU A 34 -7.92 11.23 9.37
N CYS A 35 -6.67 10.81 9.16
CA CYS A 35 -6.34 9.61 8.38
C CYS A 35 -6.91 8.34 9.02
N VAL A 36 -6.74 8.18 10.34
CA VAL A 36 -7.30 7.04 11.10
C VAL A 36 -8.83 7.07 11.04
N ARG A 37 -9.47 8.21 11.28
CA ARG A 37 -10.92 8.36 11.16
C ARG A 37 -11.43 8.04 9.76
N THR A 38 -10.65 8.29 8.72
CA THR A 38 -10.99 7.91 7.34
C THR A 38 -11.04 6.39 7.18
N VAL A 39 -10.10 5.66 7.79
CA VAL A 39 -10.09 4.19 7.81
C VAL A 39 -11.28 3.64 8.58
N GLU A 40 -11.52 4.15 9.80
CA GLU A 40 -12.66 3.76 10.64
C GLU A 40 -13.98 4.00 9.91
N ARG A 41 -14.13 5.17 9.27
CA ARG A 41 -15.33 5.48 8.49
C ARG A 41 -15.52 4.54 7.29
N ALA A 42 -14.44 4.11 6.64
CA ALA A 42 -14.53 3.14 5.56
C ALA A 42 -15.05 1.78 6.08
N LEU A 43 -14.57 1.33 7.24
CA LEU A 43 -15.06 0.12 7.91
C LEU A 43 -16.56 0.21 8.24
N GLU A 44 -17.00 1.33 8.83
CA GLU A 44 -18.42 1.58 9.13
C GLU A 44 -19.33 1.51 7.90
N LEU A 45 -18.81 1.90 6.73
CA LEU A 45 -19.51 1.83 5.45
C LEU A 45 -19.46 0.43 4.81
N GLY A 46 -18.79 -0.52 5.45
CA GLY A 46 -18.63 -1.91 5.03
C GLY A 46 -17.45 -2.14 4.08
N VAL A 47 -16.56 -1.17 3.87
CA VAL A 47 -15.32 -1.41 3.10
C VAL A 47 -14.44 -2.36 3.90
N ASN A 48 -14.02 -3.47 3.27
CA ASN A 48 -13.08 -4.40 3.87
C ASN A 48 -11.76 -4.50 3.08
N PHE A 49 -11.65 -3.84 1.92
CA PHE A 49 -10.46 -3.91 1.09
C PHE A 49 -9.63 -2.63 1.17
N PHE A 50 -8.38 -2.76 1.62
CA PHE A 50 -7.47 -1.64 1.85
C PHE A 50 -6.18 -1.84 1.04
N ASP A 51 -5.85 -0.87 0.18
CA ASP A 51 -4.61 -0.87 -0.60
C ASP A 51 -3.62 0.14 0.00
N THR A 52 -2.42 -0.29 0.35
CA THR A 52 -1.38 0.57 0.94
C THR A 52 0.02 0.27 0.36
N SER A 53 1.05 0.94 0.86
CA SER A 53 2.43 0.67 0.49
C SER A 53 3.41 1.28 1.50
N PRO A 54 4.58 0.66 1.73
CA PRO A 54 5.69 1.29 2.46
C PRO A 54 6.18 2.61 1.83
N VAL A 55 5.85 2.88 0.56
CA VAL A 55 6.25 4.12 -0.13
C VAL A 55 5.28 5.27 0.17
N TYR A 56 4.03 4.99 0.53
CA TYR A 56 3.02 6.04 0.73
C TYR A 56 3.26 6.76 2.05
N GLY A 57 3.63 8.05 1.96
CA GLY A 57 4.02 8.84 3.13
C GLY A 57 5.23 8.27 3.86
N ASN A 58 6.16 7.60 3.16
CA ASN A 58 7.31 6.92 3.76
C ASN A 58 6.91 5.94 4.89
N GLY A 59 5.84 5.18 4.68
CA GLY A 59 5.30 4.21 5.63
C GLY A 59 4.16 4.75 6.50
N GLN A 60 3.91 6.07 6.51
CA GLN A 60 2.83 6.66 7.31
C GLN A 60 1.45 6.11 6.95
N SER A 61 1.22 5.76 5.67
CA SER A 61 -0.02 5.12 5.25
C SER A 61 -0.27 3.78 5.95
N GLU A 62 0.78 2.96 6.13
CA GLU A 62 0.68 1.67 6.84
C GLU A 62 0.44 1.88 8.34
N ILE A 63 1.07 2.88 8.94
CA ILE A 63 0.86 3.25 10.35
C ILE A 63 -0.58 3.69 10.59
N ASN A 64 -1.10 4.59 9.76
CA ASN A 64 -2.46 5.11 9.90
C ASN A 64 -3.51 4.01 9.61
N LEU A 65 -3.27 3.15 8.62
CA LEU A 65 -4.11 1.98 8.37
C LEU A 65 -4.12 1.04 9.59
N GLY A 66 -2.94 0.67 10.10
CA GLY A 66 -2.79 -0.24 11.24
C GLY A 66 -3.55 0.24 12.48
N LYS A 67 -3.43 1.53 12.80
CA LYS A 67 -4.18 2.16 13.90
C LYS A 67 -5.70 2.05 13.70
N GLY A 68 -6.20 2.26 12.48
CA GLY A 68 -7.64 2.25 12.20
C GLY A 68 -8.27 0.85 12.13
N ILE A 69 -7.47 -0.21 11.94
CA ILE A 69 -7.97 -1.59 11.79
C ILE A 69 -7.67 -2.50 12.98
N VAL A 70 -7.07 -2.01 14.07
CA VAL A 70 -6.53 -2.85 15.15
C VAL A 70 -7.57 -3.85 15.71
N SER A 71 -8.82 -3.43 15.85
CA SER A 71 -9.93 -4.28 16.35
C SER A 71 -10.62 -5.09 15.25
N HIS A 72 -10.22 -4.90 14.00
CA HIS A 72 -10.88 -5.43 12.79
C HIS A 72 -9.91 -6.16 11.87
N ARG A 73 -8.69 -6.48 12.32
CA ARG A 73 -7.67 -7.07 11.44
C ARG A 73 -8.16 -8.32 10.71
N ASN A 74 -8.95 -9.16 11.37
CA ASN A 74 -9.48 -10.39 10.79
C ASN A 74 -10.69 -10.18 9.86
N ASP A 75 -11.27 -8.98 9.85
CA ASP A 75 -12.42 -8.61 9.03
C ASP A 75 -12.01 -7.91 7.73
N VAL A 76 -10.73 -7.58 7.58
CA VAL A 76 -10.20 -6.78 6.46
C VAL A 76 -9.18 -7.53 5.62
N VAL A 77 -9.15 -7.18 4.34
CA VAL A 77 -8.18 -7.65 3.35
C VAL A 77 -7.20 -6.51 3.06
N ILE A 78 -5.93 -6.71 3.41
CA ILE A 78 -4.86 -5.74 3.18
C ILE A 78 -4.04 -6.13 1.95
N ALA A 79 -4.01 -5.25 0.97
CA ALA A 79 -3.04 -5.29 -0.11
C ALA A 79 -1.91 -4.30 0.16
N SER A 80 -0.70 -4.81 0.40
CA SER A 80 0.51 -3.97 0.44
C SER A 80 1.43 -4.29 -0.73
N LYS A 81 2.54 -3.55 -0.82
CA LYS A 81 3.44 -3.58 -1.96
C LYS A 81 4.89 -3.66 -1.51
N VAL A 82 5.76 -4.18 -2.37
CA VAL A 82 7.21 -4.19 -2.16
C VAL A 82 7.93 -3.47 -3.29
N ARG A 83 9.04 -2.79 -2.96
CA ARG A 83 9.85 -2.05 -3.92
C ARG A 83 11.33 -2.49 -3.93
N LEU A 84 11.68 -3.34 -4.90
CA LEU A 84 13.03 -3.78 -5.24
C LEU A 84 13.76 -2.73 -6.12
N ARG A 85 14.51 -1.80 -5.51
CA ARG A 85 15.06 -0.60 -6.20
C ARG A 85 16.54 -0.70 -6.56
N THR A 86 17.33 -1.43 -5.79
CA THR A 86 18.79 -1.41 -5.87
C THR A 86 19.29 -2.69 -6.53
N ALA A 87 20.51 -2.66 -7.07
CA ALA A 87 21.18 -3.87 -7.55
C ALA A 87 21.22 -4.94 -6.44
N ASP A 88 21.44 -4.53 -5.19
CA ASP A 88 21.42 -5.43 -4.03
C ASP A 88 20.04 -6.08 -3.84
N HIS A 89 18.95 -5.31 -3.92
CA HIS A 89 17.59 -5.88 -3.86
C HIS A 89 17.35 -6.90 -4.97
N LEU A 90 17.87 -6.65 -6.18
CA LEU A 90 17.72 -7.57 -7.31
C LEU A 90 18.61 -8.82 -7.17
N SER A 91 19.80 -8.67 -6.59
CA SER A 91 20.72 -9.78 -6.34
C SER A 91 20.19 -10.76 -5.30
N ASN A 92 19.40 -10.28 -4.32
CA ASN A 92 18.77 -11.11 -3.30
C ASN A 92 17.32 -10.64 -3.01
N MET A 93 16.45 -10.85 -3.99
CA MET A 93 15.04 -10.43 -3.90
C MET A 93 14.31 -11.04 -2.71
N ARG A 94 14.60 -12.30 -2.36
CA ARG A 94 13.96 -12.97 -1.22
C ARG A 94 14.22 -12.19 0.07
N SER A 95 15.48 -11.85 0.34
CA SER A 95 15.85 -11.11 1.55
C SER A 95 15.21 -9.72 1.56
N ALA A 96 15.30 -9.01 0.44
CA ALA A 96 14.72 -7.66 0.33
C ALA A 96 13.19 -7.65 0.49
N ILE A 97 12.49 -8.69 0.00
CA ILE A 97 11.04 -8.82 0.21
C ILE A 97 10.72 -9.08 1.68
N ARG A 98 11.46 -9.98 2.34
CA ARG A 98 11.23 -10.30 3.76
C ARG A 98 11.47 -9.08 4.64
N GLU A 99 12.59 -8.39 4.47
CA GLU A 99 12.89 -7.16 5.20
C GLU A 99 11.81 -6.09 4.99
N SER A 100 11.34 -5.90 3.75
CA SER A 100 10.25 -4.96 3.49
C SER A 100 8.94 -5.36 4.17
N LEU A 101 8.62 -6.66 4.22
CA LEU A 101 7.42 -7.16 4.89
C LEU A 101 7.52 -7.04 6.41
N ASP A 102 8.65 -7.41 7.02
CA ASP A 102 8.86 -7.31 8.46
C ASP A 102 8.65 -5.85 8.92
N ASN A 103 9.21 -4.90 8.17
CA ASN A 103 8.99 -3.47 8.38
C ASN A 103 7.52 -3.05 8.19
N SER A 104 6.81 -3.62 7.21
CA SER A 104 5.38 -3.34 6.99
C SER A 104 4.52 -3.93 8.11
N PHE A 105 4.87 -5.11 8.63
CA PHE A 105 4.19 -5.77 9.74
C PHE A 105 4.27 -4.94 11.02
N GLU A 106 5.45 -4.41 11.33
CA GLU A 106 5.62 -3.47 12.45
C GLU A 106 4.72 -2.23 12.31
N ARG A 107 4.69 -1.62 11.11
CA ARG A 107 3.87 -0.42 10.87
C ARG A 107 2.37 -0.71 10.90
N LEU A 108 1.94 -1.83 10.33
CA LEU A 108 0.53 -2.23 10.28
C LEU A 108 0.03 -2.82 11.62
N GLY A 109 0.93 -3.24 12.51
CA GLY A 109 0.56 -3.92 13.75
C GLY A 109 -0.03 -5.31 13.52
N THR A 110 0.44 -6.04 12.51
CA THR A 110 -0.02 -7.39 12.14
C THR A 110 1.14 -8.21 11.57
N ASP A 111 1.06 -9.53 11.61
CA ASP A 111 2.06 -10.47 11.12
C ASP A 111 1.80 -10.99 9.69
N TYR A 112 0.74 -10.49 9.02
CA TYR A 112 0.45 -10.85 7.64
C TYR A 112 -0.21 -9.73 6.84
N VAL A 113 -0.03 -9.79 5.53
CA VAL A 113 -0.86 -9.10 4.53
C VAL A 113 -1.52 -10.14 3.64
N ASP A 114 -2.75 -9.88 3.22
CA ASP A 114 -3.54 -10.81 2.42
C ASP A 114 -3.03 -10.88 0.98
N ILE A 115 -2.53 -9.75 0.48
CA ILE A 115 -2.04 -9.61 -0.89
C ILE A 115 -0.74 -8.81 -0.86
N LEU A 116 0.30 -9.37 -1.46
CA LEU A 116 1.56 -8.68 -1.72
C LEU A 116 1.74 -8.45 -3.23
N GLN A 117 1.97 -7.21 -3.60
CA GLN A 117 2.19 -6.81 -5.00
C GLN A 117 3.61 -6.25 -5.18
N ILE A 118 4.20 -6.49 -6.35
CA ILE A 118 5.44 -5.79 -6.72
C ILE A 118 5.03 -4.40 -7.23
N HIS A 119 5.50 -3.34 -6.58
CA HIS A 119 5.02 -1.98 -6.82
C HIS A 119 5.45 -1.40 -8.18
N HIS A 120 6.36 -2.06 -8.89
CA HIS A 120 6.99 -1.56 -10.10
C HIS A 120 7.55 -2.72 -10.92
N GLN A 121 7.93 -2.45 -12.16
CA GLN A 121 8.66 -3.39 -13.00
C GLN A 121 9.98 -3.80 -12.34
N ILE A 122 10.32 -5.09 -12.45
CA ILE A 122 11.60 -5.62 -12.00
C ILE A 122 12.60 -5.49 -13.15
N GLY A 123 13.72 -4.80 -12.93
CA GLY A 123 14.75 -4.62 -13.94
C GLY A 123 15.79 -3.57 -13.55
N MET A 124 16.94 -3.61 -14.21
CA MET A 124 18.04 -2.64 -14.03
C MET A 124 17.69 -1.29 -14.68
N ASP A 125 16.99 -1.31 -15.82
CA ASP A 125 16.72 -0.14 -16.66
C ASP A 125 15.45 0.59 -16.26
N ARG A 126 15.44 1.07 -15.02
CA ARG A 126 14.31 1.82 -14.48
C ARG A 126 14.21 3.20 -15.14
N GLY A 127 13.51 3.28 -16.27
CA GLY A 127 13.28 4.53 -17.01
C GLY A 127 13.23 4.39 -18.53
N GLU A 128 13.61 3.23 -19.08
CA GLU A 128 13.66 3.06 -20.56
C GLU A 128 12.31 2.73 -21.21
N TYR A 129 11.31 2.34 -20.41
CA TYR A 129 9.95 2.17 -20.92
C TYR A 129 9.02 3.24 -20.36
N MET A 130 8.56 4.07 -21.29
CA MET A 130 7.33 4.87 -21.20
C MET A 130 6.27 4.03 -20.50
N SER A 131 5.51 4.64 -19.58
CA SER A 131 4.32 3.94 -19.10
C SER A 131 3.50 3.53 -20.32
N ALA A 132 2.73 2.44 -20.21
CA ALA A 132 1.76 2.08 -21.25
C ALA A 132 0.75 3.22 -21.56
N VAL A 133 0.83 4.35 -20.82
CA VAL A 133 -0.04 5.52 -20.83
C VAL A 133 0.75 6.85 -21.00
N GLY A 134 2.03 6.81 -21.39
CA GLY A 134 2.87 8.02 -21.57
C GLY A 134 3.75 8.38 -20.36
N PRO A 135 4.38 9.58 -20.31
CA PRO A 135 5.19 9.97 -19.17
C PRO A 135 4.35 10.01 -17.88
N PRO A 136 4.89 9.61 -16.72
CA PRO A 136 4.15 9.66 -15.46
C PRO A 136 3.66 11.10 -15.21
N PRO A 137 2.42 11.29 -14.71
CA PRO A 137 1.94 12.62 -14.39
C PRO A 137 2.92 13.32 -13.44
N ARG A 138 3.16 14.62 -13.67
CA ARG A 138 4.17 15.45 -12.97
C ARG A 138 4.09 15.41 -11.43
N TYR A 139 2.98 14.94 -10.88
CA TYR A 139 2.78 14.76 -9.44
C TYR A 139 3.49 13.53 -8.85
N ALA A 140 3.93 12.56 -9.66
CA ALA A 140 4.50 11.30 -9.18
C ALA A 140 5.95 11.41 -8.65
N TYR A 141 6.64 12.51 -8.94
CA TYR A 141 8.03 12.73 -8.52
C TYR A 141 8.20 14.16 -8.00
N GLY A 142 7.57 14.45 -6.86
CA GLY A 142 7.79 15.67 -6.08
C GLY A 142 9.11 15.70 -5.30
N PHE A 143 10.18 15.07 -5.80
CA PHE A 143 11.53 15.28 -5.28
C PHE A 143 12.35 15.97 -6.37
N ARG A 144 12.39 17.31 -6.29
CA ARG A 144 13.44 18.06 -6.98
C ARG A 144 14.78 17.60 -6.42
N ARG A 145 15.70 17.25 -7.31
CA ARG A 145 17.12 17.28 -6.96
C ARG A 145 17.49 18.75 -6.77
N GLU A 146 17.85 19.11 -5.55
CA GLU A 146 18.84 20.16 -5.31
C GLU A 146 20.21 19.49 -5.19
#